data_AF-A0A366CSF3-F1
#
_entry.id   AF-A0A366CSF3-F1
#
_cell.length_a   1.000
_cell.length_b   1.000
_cell.length_c   1.000
_cell.angle_alpha   90.00
_cell.angle_beta   90.00
_cell.angle_gamma   90.00
#
_symmetry.space_group_name_H-M   'P 1'
#
loop_
_entity.id
_entity.type
_entity.pdbx_description
1 polymer ?
#
loop_
_entity_poly.entity_id
_entity_poly.type
_entity_poly.pdbx_seq_one_letter_code
_entity_poly.pdbx_strand_id
1 'polypeptide(L)'
;GQGLVHGDAYRGNTLWDNDIVRLGDWDEISFAPRELDLANTIQSARFGTPDSAIEEFLHAYGTDPRGQPLFEALVRMRDLHTLTGYIRRAHLGDPAARGELDRRIACLKHNTATRWEAH
;
A
#
# COMPACT_ATOMS: atom_id res chain seq x y z
N GLY A 1 1.71 11.99 13.25
CA GLY A 1 0.77 12.67 14.19
C GLY A 1 -0.66 12.25 13.86
N GLN A 2 -1.64 12.40 14.77
CA GLN A 2 -3.01 11.93 14.52
C GLN A 2 -3.85 12.92 13.69
N GLY A 3 -4.75 12.40 12.86
CA GLY A 3 -5.69 13.20 12.06
C GLY A 3 -6.60 12.34 11.19
N LEU A 4 -7.41 13.00 10.38
CA LEU A 4 -8.21 12.36 9.35
C LEU A 4 -7.27 11.73 8.31
N VAL A 5 -7.50 10.47 7.99
CA VAL A 5 -6.80 9.71 6.97
C VAL A 5 -7.81 9.05 6.04
N HIS A 6 -7.42 8.85 4.79
CA HIS A 6 -8.21 8.14 3.80
C HIS A 6 -8.23 6.63 4.08
N GLY A 7 -7.15 6.06 4.61
CA GLY A 7 -6.98 4.62 4.89
C GLY A 7 -6.47 3.82 3.68
N ASP A 8 -6.79 4.27 2.47
CA ASP A 8 -6.42 3.63 1.20
C ASP A 8 -5.93 4.66 0.15
N ALA A 9 -5.11 5.62 0.57
CA ALA A 9 -4.60 6.70 -0.30
C ALA A 9 -3.50 6.22 -1.29
N TYR A 10 -3.84 5.33 -2.23
CA TYR A 10 -2.96 4.95 -3.33
C TYR A 10 -3.42 5.55 -4.67
N ARG A 11 -2.54 5.51 -5.68
CA ARG A 11 -2.77 6.14 -7.00
C ARG A 11 -4.06 5.69 -7.69
N GLY A 12 -4.53 4.45 -7.45
CA GLY A 12 -5.77 3.96 -8.06
C GLY A 12 -7.02 4.69 -7.59
N ASN A 13 -6.97 5.31 -6.40
CA ASN A 13 -8.07 6.08 -5.82
C ASN A 13 -7.99 7.58 -6.20
N THR A 14 -7.08 7.96 -7.11
CA THR A 14 -6.98 9.33 -7.63
C THR A 14 -7.72 9.49 -8.96
N LEU A 15 -8.63 10.46 -9.01
CA LEU A 15 -9.35 10.87 -10.22
C LEU A 15 -8.73 12.16 -10.75
N TRP A 16 -8.18 12.10 -11.96
CA TRP A 16 -7.44 13.20 -12.58
C TRP A 16 -8.30 13.91 -13.64
N ASP A 17 -8.34 15.23 -13.55
CA ASP A 17 -8.91 16.14 -14.54
C ASP A 17 -7.90 17.27 -14.78
N ASN A 18 -7.02 17.07 -15.76
CA ASN A 18 -5.84 17.92 -15.98
C ASN A 18 -5.01 18.05 -14.69
N ASP A 19 -4.87 19.27 -14.15
CA ASP A 19 -4.13 19.57 -12.92
C ASP A 19 -4.97 19.40 -11.65
N ILE A 20 -6.27 19.09 -11.78
CA ILE A 20 -7.16 18.88 -10.64
C ILE A 20 -7.18 17.38 -10.32
N VAL A 21 -6.74 17.05 -9.11
CA VAL A 21 -6.84 15.69 -8.57
C VAL A 21 -7.91 15.63 -7.49
N ARG A 22 -8.75 14.58 -7.54
CA ARG A 22 -9.74 14.26 -6.50
C ARG A 22 -9.48 12.86 -5.96
N LEU A 23 -9.73 12.65 -4.67
CA LEU A 23 -9.66 11.33 -4.05
C LEU A 23 -11.06 10.71 -4.00
N GLY A 24 -11.18 9.47 -4.48
CA GLY A 24 -12.37 8.64 -4.37
C GLY A 24 -12.22 7.57 -3.28
N ASP A 25 -13.18 6.65 -3.19
CA ASP A 25 -13.11 5.46 -2.31
C ASP A 25 -12.83 5.75 -0.83
N TRP A 26 -13.74 6.49 -0.20
CA TRP A 26 -13.62 6.94 1.19
C TRP A 26 -14.14 5.92 2.23
N ASP A 27 -14.33 4.65 1.85
CA ASP A 27 -14.91 3.63 2.73
C ASP A 27 -14.00 3.28 3.93
N GLU A 28 -12.69 3.54 3.83
CA GLU A 28 -11.70 3.32 4.90
C GLU A 28 -11.34 4.58 5.70
N ILE A 29 -12.10 5.68 5.52
CA ILE A 29 -11.83 6.95 6.20
C ILE A 29 -11.84 6.79 7.73
N SER A 30 -10.82 7.34 8.40
CA SER A 30 -10.71 7.20 9.86
C SER A 30 -9.87 8.31 10.50
N PHE A 31 -9.85 8.34 11.84
CA PHE A 31 -8.89 9.11 12.61
C PHE A 31 -7.74 8.19 13.05
N ALA A 32 -6.55 8.40 12.50
CA ALA A 32 -5.38 7.55 12.72
C ALA A 32 -4.08 8.37 12.64
N PRO A 33 -2.89 7.76 12.85
CA PRO A 33 -1.64 8.37 12.46
C PRO A 33 -1.66 8.70 10.96
N ARG A 34 -1.38 9.96 10.59
CA ARG A 34 -1.35 10.43 9.19
C ARG A 34 -0.37 9.65 8.32
N GLU A 35 0.65 9.09 8.96
CA GLU A 35 1.63 8.20 8.35
C GLU A 35 0.99 6.93 7.74
N LEU A 36 -0.25 6.58 8.11
CA LEU A 36 -0.99 5.46 7.51
C LEU A 36 -1.21 5.68 6.00
N ASP A 37 -1.62 6.87 5.58
CA ASP A 37 -1.83 7.18 4.15
C ASP A 37 -0.50 7.17 3.39
N LEU A 38 0.58 7.64 4.03
CA LEU A 38 1.91 7.65 3.43
C LEU A 38 2.49 6.23 3.24
N ALA A 39 2.07 5.26 4.05
CA ALA A 39 2.51 3.88 3.94
C ALA A 39 2.17 3.26 2.58
N ASN A 40 1.07 3.66 1.94
CA ASN A 40 0.69 3.19 0.60
C ASN A 40 1.75 3.57 -0.45
N THR A 41 2.36 4.75 -0.35
CA THR A 41 3.43 5.19 -1.26
C THR A 41 4.64 4.27 -1.17
N ILE A 42 5.07 3.92 0.05
CA ILE A 42 6.24 3.03 0.25
C ILE A 42 5.90 1.61 -0.19
N GLN A 43 4.71 1.12 0.15
CA GLN A 43 4.23 -0.18 -0.28
C GLN A 43 4.22 -0.31 -1.81
N SER A 44 3.98 0.79 -2.54
CA SER A 44 3.90 0.77 -4.00
C SER A 44 5.17 0.25 -4.70
N ALA A 45 6.33 0.25 -4.02
CA ALA A 45 7.55 -0.42 -4.49
C ALA A 45 7.31 -1.91 -4.80
N ARG A 46 6.50 -2.62 -3.99
CA ARG A 46 6.14 -4.03 -4.23
C ARG A 46 5.40 -4.23 -5.54
N PHE A 47 4.74 -3.20 -6.03
CA PHE A 47 3.95 -3.23 -7.27
C PHE A 47 4.71 -2.63 -8.46
N GLY A 48 5.97 -2.24 -8.25
CA GLY A 48 6.88 -1.77 -9.29
C GLY A 48 6.99 -0.25 -9.43
N THR A 49 6.52 0.52 -8.44
CA THR A 49 6.90 1.94 -8.37
C THR A 49 8.42 2.04 -8.19
N PRO A 50 9.14 2.80 -9.03
CA PRO A 50 10.58 3.01 -8.86
C PRO A 50 10.90 3.77 -7.58
N ASP A 51 12.02 3.44 -6.93
CA ASP A 51 12.49 4.14 -5.74
C ASP A 51 12.61 5.65 -5.97
N SER A 52 13.08 6.08 -7.16
CA SER A 52 13.20 7.50 -7.50
C SER A 52 11.86 8.25 -7.45
N ALA A 53 10.75 7.60 -7.83
CA ALA A 53 9.42 8.20 -7.75
C ALA A 53 8.92 8.28 -6.30
N ILE A 54 9.30 7.32 -5.46
CA ILE A 54 9.01 7.36 -4.02
C ILE A 54 9.81 8.50 -3.36
N GLU A 55 11.10 8.64 -3.69
CA GLU A 55 11.92 9.76 -3.21
C GLU A 55 11.34 11.12 -3.61
N GLU A 56 10.94 11.28 -4.87
CA GLU A 56 10.30 12.50 -5.37
C GLU A 56 9.01 12.82 -4.60
N PHE A 57 8.17 11.81 -4.37
CA PHE A 57 6.96 11.96 -3.56
C PHE A 57 7.29 12.40 -2.13
N LEU A 58 8.21 11.73 -1.45
CA LEU A 58 8.58 12.04 -0.06
C LEU A 58 9.19 13.43 0.06
N HIS A 59 9.99 13.84 -0.93
CA HIS A 59 10.54 15.18 -1.00
C HIS A 59 9.44 16.24 -1.10
N ALA A 60 8.47 16.04 -1.99
CA ALA A 60 7.33 16.94 -2.15
C ALA A 60 6.39 16.93 -0.91
N TYR A 61 6.24 15.77 -0.27
CA TYR A 61 5.46 15.60 0.96
C TYR A 61 6.12 16.30 2.17
N GLY A 62 7.44 16.52 2.11
CA GLY A 62 8.21 17.25 3.11
C GLY A 62 8.54 16.43 4.37
N THR A 63 8.30 15.12 4.37
CA THR A 63 8.63 14.23 5.49
C THR A 63 8.92 12.83 4.99
N ASP A 64 10.02 12.25 5.48
CA ASP A 64 10.40 10.86 5.25
C ASP A 64 10.41 10.10 6.59
N PRO A 65 9.39 9.25 6.84
CA PRO A 65 9.31 8.47 8.08
C PRO A 65 9.94 7.08 7.98
N ARG A 66 10.63 6.74 6.88
CA ARG A 66 11.33 5.46 6.76
C ARG A 66 12.34 5.28 7.89
N GLY A 67 12.53 4.03 8.32
CA GLY A 67 13.39 3.69 9.45
C GLY A 67 12.76 3.94 10.83
N GLN A 68 11.60 4.61 10.91
CA GLN A 68 10.86 4.72 12.16
C GLN A 68 10.08 3.42 12.45
N PRO A 69 10.25 2.77 13.61
CA PRO A 69 9.65 1.45 13.87
C PRO A 69 8.13 1.38 13.68
N LEU A 70 7.40 2.44 14.06
CA LEU A 70 5.96 2.52 13.89
C LEU A 70 5.57 2.59 12.40
N PHE A 71 6.27 3.40 11.61
CA PHE A 71 5.98 3.53 10.19
C PHE A 71 6.26 2.24 9.43
N GLU A 72 7.39 1.58 9.73
CA GLU A 72 7.70 0.26 9.19
C GLU A 72 6.63 -0.80 9.54
N ALA A 73 5.99 -0.67 10.72
CA ALA A 73 4.85 -1.51 11.07
C ALA A 73 3.60 -1.18 10.24
N LEU A 74 3.31 0.10 9.97
CA LEU A 74 2.18 0.50 9.12
C LEU A 74 2.32 -0.01 7.69
N VAL A 75 3.53 0.03 7.11
CA VAL A 75 3.80 -0.55 5.77
C VAL A 75 3.55 -2.06 5.78
N ARG A 76 4.03 -2.78 6.81
CA ARG A 76 3.77 -4.23 6.96
C ARG A 76 2.29 -4.55 7.19
N MET A 77 1.55 -3.69 7.89
CA MET A 77 0.11 -3.84 8.05
C MET A 77 -0.61 -3.72 6.70
N ARG A 78 -0.21 -2.75 5.87
CA ARG A 78 -0.76 -2.62 4.51
C ARG A 78 -0.40 -3.82 3.63
N ASP A 79 0.80 -4.37 3.76
CA ASP A 79 1.17 -5.62 3.07
C ASP A 79 0.21 -6.76 3.39
N LEU A 80 -0.12 -6.95 4.67
CA LEU A 80 -1.09 -7.94 5.11
C LEU A 80 -2.50 -7.65 4.59
N HIS A 81 -2.92 -6.38 4.61
CA HIS A 81 -4.24 -5.97 4.15
C HIS A 81 -4.51 -6.43 2.70
N THR A 82 -3.52 -6.30 1.81
CA THR A 82 -3.65 -6.70 0.41
C THR A 82 -3.85 -8.20 0.17
N LEU A 83 -3.61 -9.06 1.19
CA LEU A 83 -3.85 -10.50 1.09
C LEU A 83 -5.34 -10.85 1.12
N THR A 84 -6.18 -9.99 1.69
CA THR A 84 -7.59 -10.30 1.99
C THR A 84 -8.38 -10.70 0.74
N GLY A 85 -8.21 -9.97 -0.37
CA GLY A 85 -8.86 -10.29 -1.65
C GLY A 85 -8.41 -11.65 -2.22
N TYR A 86 -7.12 -11.96 -2.08
CA TYR A 86 -6.53 -13.22 -2.54
C TYR A 86 -6.94 -14.42 -1.68
N ILE A 87 -7.06 -14.26 -0.36
CA ILE A 87 -7.59 -15.29 0.54
C ILE A 87 -8.98 -15.73 0.06
N ARG A 88 -9.87 -14.76 -0.18
CA ARG A 88 -11.24 -15.05 -0.63
C ARG A 88 -11.25 -15.73 -1.99
N ARG A 89 -10.57 -15.18 -3.00
CA ARG A 89 -10.54 -15.74 -4.36
C ARG A 89 -9.95 -17.15 -4.40
N ALA A 90 -8.86 -17.36 -3.69
CA ALA A 90 -8.20 -18.66 -3.66
C ALA A 90 -9.03 -19.70 -2.89
N HIS A 91 -9.78 -19.29 -1.85
CA HIS A 91 -10.76 -20.16 -1.21
C HIS A 91 -11.87 -20.60 -2.18
N LEU A 92 -12.28 -19.71 -3.10
CA LEU A 92 -13.25 -20.00 -4.16
C LEU A 92 -12.67 -20.77 -5.36
N GLY A 93 -11.42 -21.23 -5.28
CA GLY A 93 -10.81 -22.11 -6.29
C GLY A 93 -10.06 -21.40 -7.41
N ASP A 94 -9.75 -20.11 -7.29
CA ASP A 94 -8.93 -19.39 -8.27
C ASP A 94 -7.44 -19.76 -8.13
N PRO A 95 -6.84 -20.47 -9.11
CA PRO A 95 -5.46 -20.95 -9.02
C PRO A 95 -4.43 -19.81 -9.13
N ALA A 96 -4.73 -18.74 -9.88
CA ALA A 96 -3.84 -17.59 -9.98
C ALA A 96 -3.79 -16.84 -8.65
N ALA A 97 -4.96 -16.64 -8.02
CA ALA A 97 -5.03 -16.03 -6.70
C ALA A 97 -4.34 -16.87 -5.62
N ARG A 98 -4.42 -18.21 -5.70
CA ARG A 98 -3.68 -19.12 -4.81
C ARG A 98 -2.17 -18.93 -4.96
N GLY A 99 -1.67 -18.96 -6.20
CA GLY A 99 -0.24 -18.82 -6.47
C GLY A 99 0.32 -17.49 -5.98
N GLU A 100 -0.40 -16.40 -6.20
CA GLU A 100 0.01 -15.08 -5.70
C GLU A 100 -0.09 -15.01 -4.17
N LEU A 101 -1.14 -15.56 -3.55
CA LEU A 101 -1.24 -15.58 -2.08
C LEU A 101 -0.05 -16.30 -1.44
N ASP A 102 0.32 -17.47 -1.96
CA ASP A 102 1.44 -18.25 -1.44
C ASP A 102 2.77 -17.49 -1.59
N ARG A 103 2.96 -16.82 -2.73
CA ARG A 103 4.12 -15.96 -3.00
C ARG A 103 4.22 -14.81 -2.01
N ARG A 104 3.11 -14.08 -1.75
CA ARG A 104 3.09 -12.96 -0.81
C ARG A 104 3.32 -13.41 0.63
N ILE A 105 2.72 -14.53 1.05
CA ILE A 105 2.95 -15.11 2.39
C ILE A 105 4.42 -15.49 2.56
N ALA A 106 5.03 -16.15 1.57
CA ALA A 106 6.46 -16.48 1.61
C ALA A 106 7.32 -15.22 1.70
N CYS A 107 7.01 -14.21 0.88
CA CYS A 107 7.69 -12.92 0.87
C CYS A 107 7.65 -12.24 2.24
N LEU A 108 6.50 -12.26 2.93
CA LEU A 108 6.34 -11.66 4.25
C LEU A 108 7.05 -12.46 5.36
N LYS A 109 7.01 -13.80 5.31
CA LYS A 109 7.71 -14.66 6.27
C LYS A 109 9.23 -14.53 6.19
N HIS A 110 9.76 -14.32 4.99
CA HIS A 110 11.20 -14.23 4.73
C HIS A 110 11.71 -12.80 4.55
N ASN A 111 10.81 -11.80 4.66
CA ASN A 111 11.08 -10.39 4.47
C ASN A 111 11.87 -10.07 3.17
N THR A 112 11.46 -10.69 2.06
CA THR A 112 12.14 -10.50 0.77
C THR A 112 11.56 -9.32 -0.02
N ALA A 113 12.38 -8.68 -0.85
CA ALA A 113 11.99 -7.59 -1.74
C ALA A 113 11.40 -8.12 -3.06
N THR A 114 10.47 -9.07 -3.00
CA THR A 114 9.87 -9.69 -4.19
C THR A 114 8.72 -8.82 -4.70
N ARG A 115 8.66 -8.61 -6.03
CA ARG A 115 7.54 -7.94 -6.69
C ARG A 115 6.26 -8.78 -6.62
N TRP A 116 5.13 -8.13 -6.39
CA TRP A 116 3.80 -8.72 -6.33
C TRP A 116 2.97 -8.31 -7.54
N GLU A 117 1.99 -9.14 -7.90
CA GLU A 117 1.07 -8.86 -8.99
C GLU A 117 -0.16 -8.11 -8.48
N ALA A 118 -0.51 -6.99 -9.10
CA ALA A 118 -1.79 -6.33 -8.88
C ALA A 118 -2.88 -7.02 -9.71
N HIS A 119 -4.07 -7.23 -9.14
CA HIS A 119 -5.25 -7.76 -9.82
C HIS A 119 -6.44 -6.83 -9.59
#